data_AF-A0A7G8DI02-F1
#
_entry.id   AF-A0A7G8DI02-F1
#
_cell.length_a   1.000
_cell.length_b   1.000
_cell.length_c   1.000
_cell.angle_alpha   90.00
_cell.angle_beta   90.00
_cell.angle_gamma   90.00
#
_symmetry.space_group_name_H-M   'P 1'
#
loop_
_entity.id
_entity.type
_entity.pdbx_description
1 polymer ?
#
loop_
_entity_poly.entity_id
_entity_poly.type
_entity_poly.pdbx_seq_one_letter_code
_entity_poly.pdbx_strand_id
1 'polypeptide(L)'
;MFLLNKGQILISGRQDGCTASSRLSVRGTNYVLKVSDDGSTDLAVLEGSVEVTDNSGKQEAVTVEAGQRLRLSPTGVVIGLLQLAAGDYQRILDGPLFIGYTAPLPGLANLRRYLNLNVPGLRIPSVPGSQIRITPNLPSVPSPVRFF
;
A
#
# COMPACT_ATOMS: atom_id res chain seq x y z
N MET A 1 -12.75 -9.45 -0.52
CA MET A 1 -13.01 -8.72 -1.77
C MET A 1 -13.87 -7.51 -1.47
N PHE A 2 -13.56 -6.36 -2.06
CA PHE A 2 -14.31 -5.10 -1.87
C PHE A 2 -14.73 -4.50 -3.23
N LEU A 3 -15.71 -3.59 -3.22
CA LEU A 3 -16.09 -2.79 -4.38
C LEU A 3 -15.94 -1.30 -4.03
N LEU A 4 -15.18 -0.55 -4.84
CA LEU A 4 -15.06 0.90 -4.71
C LEU A 4 -15.81 1.59 -5.85
N ASN A 5 -16.84 2.36 -5.51
CA ASN A 5 -17.62 3.12 -6.47
C ASN A 5 -17.10 4.55 -6.65
N LYS A 6 -16.59 5.18 -5.58
CA LYS A 6 -16.08 6.56 -5.56
C LYS A 6 -15.08 6.74 -4.42
N GLY A 7 -14.22 7.75 -4.53
CA GLY A 7 -13.29 8.16 -3.48
C GLY A 7 -11.93 7.48 -3.60
N GLN A 8 -11.22 7.36 -2.48
CA GLN A 8 -9.88 6.78 -2.44
C GLN A 8 -9.70 5.88 -1.23
N ILE A 9 -8.85 4.87 -1.38
CA ILE A 9 -8.55 3.89 -0.34
C ILE A 9 -7.08 3.49 -0.45
N LEU A 10 -6.44 3.32 0.70
CA LEU A 10 -5.15 2.65 0.84
C LEU A 10 -5.42 1.19 1.21
N ILE A 11 -4.85 0.28 0.44
CA ILE A 11 -4.92 -1.15 0.71
C ILE A 11 -3.53 -1.64 1.05
N SER A 12 -3.45 -2.42 2.12
CA SER A 12 -2.23 -3.02 2.62
C SER A 12 -2.41 -4.53 2.79
N GLY A 13 -1.62 -5.32 2.08
CA GLY A 13 -1.66 -6.78 2.11
C GLY A 13 -2.37 -7.40 0.89
N ARG A 14 -2.75 -8.66 1.02
CA ARG A 14 -3.35 -9.46 -0.06
C ARG A 14 -4.87 -9.32 -0.02
N GLN A 15 -5.38 -8.24 -0.59
CA GLN A 15 -6.80 -7.92 -0.61
C GLN A 15 -7.25 -7.63 -2.04
N ASP A 16 -7.94 -8.58 -2.66
CA ASP A 16 -8.51 -8.38 -3.99
C ASP A 16 -9.63 -7.34 -3.98
N GLY A 17 -9.71 -6.57 -5.05
CA GLY A 17 -10.63 -5.44 -5.17
C GLY A 17 -11.38 -5.44 -6.49
N CYS A 18 -12.48 -4.70 -6.53
CA CYS A 18 -13.22 -4.40 -7.75
C CYS A 18 -13.52 -2.91 -7.79
N THR A 19 -13.53 -2.37 -9.00
CA THR A 19 -14.17 -1.11 -9.35
C THR A 19 -15.34 -1.41 -10.28
N ALA A 20 -16.10 -0.39 -10.66
CA ALA A 20 -17.16 -0.53 -11.67
C ALA A 20 -16.62 -1.08 -13.00
N SER A 21 -15.35 -0.82 -13.33
CA SER A 21 -14.75 -1.13 -14.63
C SER A 21 -13.72 -2.27 -14.61
N SER A 22 -13.18 -2.64 -13.45
CA SER A 22 -12.07 -3.61 -13.36
C SER A 22 -12.06 -4.46 -12.09
N ARG A 23 -11.38 -5.60 -12.17
CA ARG A 23 -11.00 -6.47 -11.04
C ARG A 23 -9.51 -6.31 -10.78
N LEU A 24 -9.15 -6.32 -9.50
CA LEU A 24 -7.79 -6.19 -8.99
C LEU A 24 -7.43 -7.45 -8.21
N SER A 25 -6.39 -8.15 -8.66
CA SER A 25 -5.82 -9.32 -8.00
C SER A 25 -4.46 -8.94 -7.40
N VAL A 26 -4.30 -9.15 -6.09
CA VAL A 26 -3.21 -8.53 -5.33
C VAL A 26 -2.23 -9.56 -4.80
N ARG A 27 -0.93 -9.27 -4.85
CA ARG A 27 0.13 -10.11 -4.28
C ARG A 27 0.84 -9.44 -3.10
N GLY A 28 0.11 -9.27 -1.99
CA GLY A 28 0.68 -8.82 -0.71
C GLY A 28 1.30 -7.42 -0.73
N THR A 29 0.54 -6.42 -1.18
CA THR A 29 1.09 -5.12 -1.61
C THR A 29 0.59 -3.94 -0.79
N ASN A 30 1.24 -2.78 -0.96
CA ASN A 30 0.64 -1.50 -0.60
C ASN A 30 0.29 -0.73 -1.87
N TYR A 31 -0.98 -0.38 -2.05
CA TYR A 31 -1.42 0.39 -3.20
C TYR A 31 -2.54 1.36 -2.83
N VAL A 32 -2.59 2.47 -3.56
CA VAL A 32 -3.69 3.44 -3.46
C VAL A 32 -4.57 3.28 -4.69
N LEU A 33 -5.86 3.10 -4.44
CA LEU A 33 -6.87 3.08 -5.48
C LEU A 33 -7.76 4.31 -5.31
N LYS A 34 -7.95 5.05 -6.39
CA LYS A 34 -8.85 6.20 -6.46
C LYS A 34 -9.82 6.02 -7.62
N VAL A 35 -11.11 6.22 -7.35
CA VAL A 35 -12.16 6.34 -8.37
C VAL A 35 -12.71 7.75 -8.31
N SER A 36 -12.49 8.49 -9.39
CA SER A 36 -12.95 9.87 -9.56
C SER A 36 -14.45 9.93 -9.86
N ASP A 37 -15.06 11.11 -9.76
CA ASP A 37 -16.50 11.29 -9.97
C ASP A 37 -16.95 10.96 -11.41
N ASP A 38 -16.05 11.11 -12.38
CA ASP A 38 -16.25 10.71 -13.77
C ASP A 38 -16.16 9.18 -14.00
N GLY A 39 -15.85 8.41 -12.95
CA GLY A 39 -15.65 6.96 -13.02
C GLY A 39 -14.25 6.54 -13.48
N SER A 40 -13.35 7.49 -13.76
CA SER A 40 -11.95 7.16 -14.06
C SER A 40 -11.26 6.59 -12.83
N THR A 41 -10.41 5.60 -13.05
CA THR A 41 -9.70 4.90 -11.97
C THR A 41 -8.21 5.18 -12.06
N ASP A 42 -7.60 5.59 -10.94
CA ASP A 42 -6.17 5.70 -10.75
C ASP A 42 -5.70 4.66 -9.72
N LEU A 43 -4.79 3.79 -10.13
CA LEU A 43 -4.15 2.78 -9.28
C LEU A 43 -2.66 3.08 -9.18
N ALA A 44 -2.18 3.41 -7.99
CA ALA A 44 -0.76 3.60 -7.70
C ALA A 44 -0.24 2.45 -6.82
N VAL A 45 0.65 1.63 -7.34
CA VAL A 45 1.25 0.52 -6.60
C VAL A 45 2.54 1.01 -5.94
N LEU A 46 2.54 1.09 -4.62
CA LEU A 46 3.65 1.64 -3.85
C LEU A 46 4.73 0.59 -3.56
N GLU A 47 4.34 -0.66 -3.34
CA GLU A 47 5.22 -1.83 -3.27
C GLU A 47 4.50 -3.10 -3.76
N GLY A 48 5.25 -4.11 -4.22
CA GLY A 48 4.72 -5.37 -4.74
C GLY A 48 4.08 -5.24 -6.14
N SER A 49 3.05 -6.02 -6.45
CA SER A 49 2.34 -5.93 -7.73
C SER A 49 0.82 -6.20 -7.65
N VAL A 50 0.09 -5.58 -8.56
CA VAL A 50 -1.36 -5.75 -8.73
C VAL A 50 -1.65 -6.12 -10.17
N GLU A 51 -2.36 -7.21 -10.38
CA GLU A 51 -2.88 -7.61 -11.68
C GLU A 51 -4.28 -7.02 -11.87
N VAL A 52 -4.47 -6.31 -12.97
CA VAL A 52 -5.71 -5.59 -13.29
C VAL A 52 -6.34 -6.24 -14.51
N THR A 53 -7.59 -6.67 -14.37
CA THR A 53 -8.37 -7.21 -15.48
C THR A 53 -9.62 -6.40 -15.66
N ASP A 54 -10.04 -6.19 -16.90
CA ASP A 54 -11.29 -5.52 -17.18
C ASP A 54 -12.49 -6.39 -16.74
N ASN A 55 -13.63 -5.77 -16.44
CA ASN A 55 -14.80 -6.52 -15.99
C ASN A 55 -15.41 -7.43 -17.07
N SER A 56 -15.16 -7.16 -18.35
CA SER A 56 -15.68 -7.98 -19.45
C SER A 56 -14.87 -9.25 -19.69
N GLY A 57 -13.65 -9.34 -19.13
CA GLY A 57 -12.74 -10.46 -19.31
C GLY A 57 -12.27 -10.64 -20.76
N LYS A 58 -12.42 -9.60 -21.58
CA LYS A 58 -12.04 -9.62 -23.01
C LYS A 58 -10.65 -9.05 -23.23
N GLN A 59 -10.13 -8.28 -22.28
CA GLN A 59 -8.79 -7.71 -22.36
C GLN A 59 -7.80 -8.56 -21.55
N GLU A 60 -6.57 -8.65 -22.04
CA GLU A 60 -5.50 -9.29 -21.29
C GLU A 60 -5.25 -8.54 -19.98
N ALA A 61 -4.91 -9.30 -18.94
CA ALA A 61 -4.61 -8.74 -17.64
C ALA A 61 -3.32 -7.90 -17.71
N VAL A 62 -3.37 -6.72 -17.10
CA VAL A 62 -2.24 -5.81 -17.02
C VAL A 62 -1.66 -5.87 -15.62
N THR A 63 -0.39 -6.27 -15.54
CA THR A 63 0.35 -6.25 -14.27
C THR A 63 0.92 -4.85 -14.03
N VAL A 64 0.56 -4.27 -12.89
CA VAL A 64 1.08 -3.00 -12.40
C VAL A 64 2.06 -3.28 -11.28
N GLU A 65 3.32 -2.96 -11.53
CA GLU A 65 4.44 -3.22 -10.64
C GLU A 65 4.65 -2.08 -9.64
N ALA A 66 5.46 -2.36 -8.61
CA ALA A 66 5.87 -1.36 -7.63
C ALA A 66 6.49 -0.14 -8.31
N GLY A 67 6.02 1.04 -7.92
CA GLY A 67 6.44 2.29 -8.54
C GLY A 67 5.71 2.65 -9.81
N GLN A 68 4.65 1.92 -10.18
CA GLN A 68 3.83 2.29 -11.32
C GLN A 68 2.48 2.87 -10.90
N ARG A 69 1.95 3.71 -11.80
CA ARG A 69 0.59 4.23 -11.79
C ARG A 69 -0.11 3.80 -13.06
N LEU A 70 -1.21 3.08 -12.91
CA LEU A 70 -2.16 2.76 -13.97
C LEU A 70 -3.34 3.72 -13.91
N ARG A 71 -3.77 4.21 -15.07
CA ARG A 71 -4.99 4.97 -15.24
C ARG A 71 -5.93 4.28 -16.21
N LEU A 72 -7.17 4.11 -15.79
CA LEU A 72 -8.24 3.51 -16.57
C LEU A 72 -9.32 4.54 -16.88
N SER A 73 -9.89 4.44 -18.08
CA SER A 73 -11.14 5.11 -18.42
C SER A 73 -12.30 4.54 -17.59
N PRO A 74 -13.47 5.21 -17.56
CA PRO A 74 -14.67 4.67 -16.92
C PRO A 74 -15.15 3.35 -17.54
N THR A 75 -14.73 3.05 -18.76
CA THR A 75 -15.04 1.79 -19.47
C THR A 75 -14.01 0.68 -19.22
N GLY A 76 -12.98 0.94 -18.40
CA GLY A 76 -11.95 -0.04 -18.06
C GLY A 76 -10.78 -0.10 -19.04
N VAL A 77 -10.74 0.79 -20.03
CA VAL A 77 -9.63 0.85 -20.99
C VAL A 77 -8.41 1.49 -20.35
N VAL A 78 -7.25 0.86 -20.51
CA VAL A 78 -5.98 1.44 -20.07
C VAL A 78 -5.66 2.68 -20.90
N ILE A 79 -5.63 3.84 -20.24
CA ILE A 79 -5.30 5.13 -20.85
C ILE A 79 -3.95 5.69 -20.39
N GLY A 80 -3.28 5.01 -19.45
CA GLY A 80 -1.91 5.32 -19.10
C GLY A 80 -1.31 4.32 -18.11
N LEU A 81 -0.04 3.99 -18.31
CA LEU A 81 0.79 3.25 -17.36
C LEU A 81 2.13 3.98 -17.27
N LEU A 82 2.39 4.58 -16.12
CA LEU A 82 3.52 5.50 -15.92
C LEU A 82 4.31 5.13 -14.67
N GLN A 83 5.59 5.48 -14.65
CA GLN A 83 6.41 5.39 -13.43
C GLN A 83 6.07 6.54 -12.48
N LEU A 84 5.97 6.24 -11.20
CA LEU A 84 5.83 7.20 -10.10
C LEU A 84 7.19 7.88 -9.90
N ALA A 85 7.19 9.21 -9.94
CA ALA A 85 8.36 9.96 -9.51
C ALA A 85 8.41 10.03 -7.98
N ALA A 86 9.58 10.33 -7.41
CA ALA A 86 9.73 10.55 -5.96
C ALA A 86 8.72 11.58 -5.42
N GLY A 87 8.43 12.64 -6.19
CA GLY A 87 7.41 13.63 -5.84
C GLY A 87 5.98 13.08 -5.81
N ASP A 88 5.65 12.03 -6.58
CA ASP A 88 4.35 11.37 -6.49
C ASP A 88 4.22 10.56 -5.19
N TYR A 89 5.28 9.84 -4.80
CA TYR A 89 5.32 9.16 -3.51
C TYR A 89 5.15 10.14 -2.36
N GLN A 90 5.89 11.24 -2.36
CA GLN A 90 5.79 12.25 -1.30
C GLN A 90 4.37 12.82 -1.21
N ARG A 91 3.73 13.13 -2.35
CA ARG A 91 2.33 13.59 -2.39
C ARG A 91 1.34 12.57 -1.83
N ILE A 92 1.57 11.27 -2.07
CA ILE A 92 0.72 10.20 -1.53
C ILE A 92 0.91 10.05 -0.02
N LEU A 93 2.18 10.02 0.44
CA LEU A 93 2.53 9.88 1.85
C LEU A 93 2.14 11.09 2.70
N ASP A 94 2.15 12.29 2.11
CA ASP A 94 1.64 13.51 2.76
C ASP A 94 0.10 13.63 2.66
N GLY A 95 -0.56 12.62 2.09
CA GLY A 95 -2.01 12.58 1.90
C GLY A 95 -2.80 12.08 3.11
N PRO A 96 -4.13 12.25 3.10
CA PRO A 96 -5.01 11.86 4.21
C PRO A 96 -5.05 10.36 4.48
N LEU A 97 -4.60 9.53 3.53
CA LEU A 97 -4.51 8.08 3.70
C LEU A 97 -3.31 7.64 4.55
N PHE A 98 -2.39 8.56 4.87
CA PHE A 98 -1.17 8.30 5.64
C PHE A 98 -0.99 9.21 6.85
N ILE A 99 -1.76 10.30 6.96
CA ILE A 99 -1.67 11.29 8.04
C ILE A 99 -2.82 11.12 9.04
N GLY A 100 -2.54 11.38 10.32
CA GLY A 100 -3.57 11.50 11.37
C GLY A 100 -3.85 10.21 12.13
N TYR A 101 -3.15 9.12 11.81
CA TYR A 101 -3.28 7.85 12.51
C TYR A 101 -2.43 7.82 13.78
N THR A 102 -2.95 7.21 14.84
CA THR A 102 -2.25 7.01 16.12
C THR A 102 -1.62 5.62 16.25
N ALA A 103 -1.94 4.70 15.34
CA ALA A 103 -1.31 3.39 15.19
C ALA A 103 -0.66 3.26 13.80
N PRO A 104 0.44 2.49 13.65
CA PRO A 104 1.06 2.27 12.36
C PRO A 104 0.05 1.68 11.37
N LEU A 105 0.08 2.16 10.13
CA LEU A 105 -0.70 1.55 9.06
C LEU A 105 -0.30 0.08 8.89
N PRO A 106 -1.26 -0.83 8.62
CA PRO A 106 -0.94 -2.20 8.26
C PRO A 106 0.08 -2.23 7.10
N GLY A 107 1.06 -3.13 7.17
CA GLY A 107 2.07 -3.25 6.10
C GLY A 107 3.07 -2.08 5.98
N LEU A 108 2.99 -1.04 6.83
CA LEU A 108 3.89 0.12 6.75
C LEU A 108 5.38 -0.25 6.87
N ALA A 109 5.71 -1.28 7.64
CA ALA A 109 7.10 -1.73 7.80
C ALA A 109 7.71 -2.22 6.48
N ASN A 110 6.93 -2.97 5.68
CA ASN A 110 7.34 -3.45 4.36
C ASN A 110 7.48 -2.27 3.41
N LEU A 111 6.45 -1.42 3.34
CA LEU A 111 6.46 -0.23 2.49
C LEU A 111 7.66 0.66 2.81
N ARG A 112 7.94 0.90 4.10
CA ARG A 112 9.10 1.68 4.53
C ARG A 112 10.42 1.06 4.06
N ARG A 113 10.56 -0.26 4.15
CA ARG A 113 11.75 -0.97 3.66
C ARG A 113 11.90 -0.81 2.16
N TYR A 114 10.82 -0.98 1.39
CA TYR A 114 10.84 -0.80 -0.06
C TYR A 114 11.23 0.64 -0.44
N LEU A 115 10.59 1.65 0.17
CA LEU A 115 10.85 3.06 -0.12
C LEU A 115 12.29 3.46 0.21
N ASN A 116 12.82 3.02 1.36
CA ASN A 116 14.21 3.31 1.73
C ASN A 116 15.23 2.75 0.74
N LEU A 117 14.94 1.61 0.10
CA LEU A 117 15.84 0.96 -0.86
C LEU A 117 15.72 1.53 -2.28
N ASN A 118 14.50 1.92 -2.70
CA ASN A 118 14.21 2.22 -4.10
C ASN A 118 13.94 3.71 -4.37
N VAL A 119 13.54 4.48 -3.36
CA VAL A 119 13.15 5.89 -3.50
C VAL A 119 13.74 6.71 -2.34
N PRO A 120 15.08 6.91 -2.32
CA PRO A 120 15.75 7.58 -1.21
C PRO A 120 15.34 9.06 -1.11
N GLY A 121 15.36 9.60 0.11
CA GLY A 121 15.09 11.01 0.38
C GLY A 121 13.61 11.36 0.65
N LEU A 122 12.71 10.37 0.64
CA LEU A 122 11.31 10.58 1.04
C LEU A 122 11.18 10.81 2.55
N ARG A 123 10.22 11.66 2.92
CA ARG A 123 9.78 11.81 4.32
C ARG A 123 8.62 10.84 4.53
N ILE A 124 8.89 9.76 5.24
CA ILE A 124 7.90 8.71 5.52
C ILE A 124 7.21 9.04 6.85
N PRO A 125 5.86 9.12 6.88
CA PRO A 125 5.11 9.35 8.10
C PRO A 125 5.41 8.29 9.15
N SER A 126 5.55 8.73 10.40
CA SER A 126 5.65 7.87 11.57
C SER A 126 4.58 8.25 12.57
N VAL A 127 3.99 7.26 13.23
CA VAL A 127 3.05 7.55 14.31
C VAL A 127 3.81 8.02 15.56
N PRO A 128 3.34 9.08 16.24
CA PRO A 128 3.92 9.50 17.50
C PRO A 128 3.86 8.35 18.53
N GLY A 129 4.99 8.01 19.15
CA GLY A 129 5.05 7.03 20.24
C GLY A 129 5.29 5.57 19.83
N SER A 130 5.40 5.21 18.55
CA SER A 130 5.79 3.85 18.12
C SER A 130 7.30 3.58 18.24
N GLN A 131 7.91 4.03 19.33
CA GLN A 131 9.12 3.39 19.85
C GLN A 131 8.64 2.19 20.65
N ILE A 132 8.57 1.02 20.01
CA ILE A 132 8.42 -0.23 20.75
C ILE A 132 9.60 -0.27 21.73
N ARG A 133 9.34 -0.07 23.02
CA ARG A 133 10.32 -0.41 24.06
C ARG A 133 10.50 -1.91 23.96
N ILE A 134 11.56 -2.33 23.28
CA ILE A 134 12.10 -3.66 23.49
C ILE A 134 12.73 -3.59 24.88
N THR A 135 11.96 -3.89 25.93
CA THR A 135 12.59 -4.27 27.19
C THR A 135 13.38 -5.53 26.87
N PRO A 136 14.72 -5.53 27.01
CA PRO A 136 15.46 -6.77 26.91
C PRO A 136 14.88 -7.70 27.98
N ASN A 137 14.32 -8.84 27.56
CA ASN A 137 14.02 -9.91 28.50
C ASN A 137 15.36 -10.34 29.07
N LEU A 138 15.72 -9.80 30.24
CA LEU A 138 16.86 -10.24 30.98
C LEU A 138 16.56 -11.68 31.43
N PRO A 139 17.37 -12.68 31.06
CA PRO A 139 17.16 -14.03 31.56
C PRO A 139 17.21 -13.99 33.08
N SER A 140 16.13 -14.46 33.73
CA SER A 140 16.06 -14.59 35.18
C SER A 140 17.15 -15.56 35.62
N VAL A 141 18.18 -15.05 36.29
CA VAL A 141 19.21 -15.86 36.94
C VAL A 141 18.53 -16.69 38.04
N PRO A 142 18.63 -18.03 38.04
CA PRO A 142 18.09 -18.83 39.13
C PRO A 142 18.80 -18.48 40.44
N SER A 143 18.02 -18.27 41.50
CA SER A 143 18.57 -18.02 42.83
C SER A 143 19.36 -19.24 43.31
N PRO A 144 20.56 -19.07 43.90
CA PRO A 144 21.30 -20.21 44.43
C PRO A 144 20.55 -20.82 45.61
N VAL A 145 20.28 -22.12 45.52
CA VAL A 145 19.70 -22.93 46.60
C VAL A 145 20.70 -22.96 47.75
N ARG A 146 20.31 -22.42 48.92
CA ARG A 146 21.10 -22.56 50.14
C ARG A 146 20.82 -23.93 50.75
N PHE A 147 21.84 -24.78 50.80
CA PHE A 147 21.83 -25.99 51.60
C PHE A 147 22.18 -25.61 53.06
N PHE A 148 21.29 -25.96 53.99
CA PHE A 148 21.56 -25.98 55.43
C PHE A 148 21.86 -27.41 55.86
#